data_AF-A0A0Q1A244-F1
#
_entry.id   AF-A0A0Q1A244-F1
#
_cell.length_a   1.000
_cell.length_b   1.000
_cell.length_c   1.000
_cell.angle_alpha   90.00
_cell.angle_beta   90.00
_cell.angle_gamma   90.00
#
_symmetry.space_group_name_H-M   'P 1'
#
loop_
_entity.id
_entity.type
_entity.pdbx_description
1 polymer ?
#
loop_
_entity_poly.entity_id
_entity_poly.type
_entity_poly.pdbx_seq_one_letter_code
_entity_poly.pdbx_strand_id
1 'polypeptide(L)' 'MAEQSKNIELSGGKIATLGEFKGKHILLAQKVSGEDKDKMMFALIATCVKIDGKPVVMEDLEDMPGPDVLKLMGEFSENF' A
#
# COMPACT_ATOMS: atom_id res chain seq x y z
N MET A 1 -3.38 -0.67 22.82
CA MET A 1 -2.51 -1.39 21.87
C MET A 1 -2.03 -0.36 20.87
N ALA A 2 -0.74 -0.04 20.84
CA ALA A 2 -0.24 1.02 19.96
C ALA A 2 -0.23 0.49 18.52
N GLU A 3 -1.10 1.03 17.67
CA GLU A 3 -1.07 0.82 16.22
C GLU A 3 0.27 1.37 15.71
N GLN A 4 1.22 0.48 15.37
CA GLN A 4 2.47 0.89 14.72
C GLN A 4 2.13 1.31 13.30
N SER A 5 1.82 2.61 13.14
CA SER A 5 1.57 3.23 11.85
C SER A 5 2.87 3.86 11.39
N LYS A 6 3.44 3.42 10.26
CA LYS A 6 4.66 4.02 9.72
C LYS A 6 4.28 5.10 8.69
N ASN A 7 4.81 6.30 8.88
CA ASN A 7 4.65 7.39 7.92
C ASN A 7 5.81 7.37 6.92
N ILE A 8 5.47 7.50 5.64
CA ILE A 8 6.39 7.48 4.51
C ILE A 8 6.12 8.75 3.71
N GLU A 9 7.13 9.60 3.60
CA GLU A 9 7.07 10.80 2.78
C GLU A 9 7.14 10.42 1.30
N LEU A 10 6.16 10.87 0.52
CA LEU A 10 6.12 10.71 -0.93
C LEU A 10 6.48 12.02 -1.62
N SER A 11 6.73 11.95 -2.93
CA SER A 11 6.94 13.15 -3.73
C SER A 11 5.73 14.10 -3.66
N GLY A 12 5.98 15.40 -3.87
CA GLY A 12 4.95 16.43 -3.76
C GLY A 12 4.46 16.73 -2.33
N GLY A 13 5.12 16.18 -1.31
CA GLY A 13 4.82 16.44 0.10
C GLY A 13 3.65 15.65 0.67
N LYS A 14 3.17 14.63 -0.06
CA LYS A 14 2.13 13.72 0.43
C LYS A 14 2.70 12.76 1.46
N ILE A 15 1.88 12.31 2.40
CA ILE A 15 2.28 11.35 3.43
C ILE A 15 1.48 10.06 3.26
N ALA A 16 2.19 8.98 2.98
CA ALA A 16 1.63 7.64 3.08
C ALA A 16 1.74 7.13 4.51
N THR A 17 0.68 6.51 5.02
CA THR A 17 0.66 5.83 6.31
C THR A 17 0.40 4.35 6.07
N LEU A 18 1.40 3.53 6.39
CA LEU A 18 1.26 2.08 6.45
C LEU A 18 0.51 1.71 7.73
N GLY A 19 -0.69 1.17 7.57
CA GLY A 19 -1.47 0.61 8.66
C GLY A 19 -1.06 -0.81 9.02
N GLU A 20 -1.84 -1.42 9.91
CA GLU A 20 -1.62 -2.80 10.33
C GLU A 20 -1.82 -3.79 9.17
N PHE A 21 -0.93 -4.77 9.06
CA PHE A 21 -1.06 -5.87 8.12
C PHE A 21 -1.53 -7.14 8.84
N LYS A 22 -2.66 -7.69 8.39
CA LYS A 22 -3.28 -8.91 8.93
C LYS A 22 -3.57 -9.86 7.78
N GLY A 23 -3.67 -11.16 8.06
CA GLY A 23 -4.02 -12.16 7.05
C GLY A 23 -5.32 -11.88 6.29
N LYS A 24 -6.29 -11.16 6.90
CA LYS A 24 -7.50 -10.69 6.21
C LYS A 24 -7.20 -9.76 5.02
N HIS A 25 -6.12 -8.98 5.08
CA HIS A 25 -5.68 -8.10 4.01
C HIS A 25 -5.08 -8.90 2.84
N ILE A 26 -4.42 -10.04 3.11
CA ILE A 26 -3.95 -10.96 2.06
C ILE A 26 -5.14 -11.52 1.27
N LEU A 27 -6.17 -11.99 1.96
CA LEU A 27 -7.38 -12.54 1.30
C LEU A 27 -8.12 -11.45 0.50
N LEU A 28 -8.18 -10.23 1.03
CA LEU A 28 -8.77 -9.11 0.33
C LEU A 28 -7.95 -8.73 -0.91
N ALA A 29 -6.63 -8.66 -0.79
CA ALA A 29 -5.73 -8.35 -1.89
C ALA A 29 -5.84 -9.42 -3.00
N GLN A 30 -5.86 -10.71 -2.65
CA GLN A 30 -6.09 -11.80 -3.61
C GLN A 30 -7.41 -11.66 -4.36
N LYS A 31 -8.48 -11.28 -3.65
CA LYS A 31 -9.79 -11.06 -4.27
C LYS A 31 -9.78 -9.88 -5.24
N VAL A 32 -9.01 -8.83 -4.93
CA VAL A 32 -8.94 -7.59 -5.72
C VAL A 32 -7.95 -7.72 -6.89
N SER A 33 -6.83 -8.42 -6.72
CA SER A 33 -5.85 -8.68 -7.78
C SER A 33 -6.35 -9.70 -8.81
N GLY A 34 -7.35 -10.52 -8.46
CA GLY A 34 -7.83 -11.60 -9.32
C GLY A 34 -6.75 -12.66 -9.56
N GLU A 35 -6.64 -13.12 -10.80
CA GLU A 35 -5.62 -14.12 -11.20
C GLU A 35 -4.25 -13.50 -11.52
N ASP A 36 -4.18 -12.17 -11.58
CA ASP A 36 -2.97 -11.43 -11.91
C ASP A 36 -2.05 -11.30 -10.69
N LYS A 37 -1.02 -12.14 -10.67
CA LYS A 37 -0.04 -12.17 -9.58
C LYS A 37 0.81 -10.89 -9.53
N ASP A 38 0.97 -10.20 -10.65
CA ASP A 38 1.76 -8.97 -10.72
C ASP A 38 1.04 -7.81 -10.01
N LYS A 39 -0.30 -7.89 -9.89
CA LYS A 39 -1.12 -6.91 -9.15
C LYS A 39 -1.24 -7.19 -7.65
N MET A 40 -0.74 -8.32 -7.16
CA MET A 40 -0.90 -8.71 -5.76
C MET A 40 -0.27 -7.68 -4.81
N MET A 41 0.93 -7.18 -5.14
CA MET A 41 1.61 -6.19 -4.30
C MET A 41 0.89 -4.84 -4.30
N PHE A 42 0.35 -4.42 -5.45
CA PHE A 42 -0.47 -3.21 -5.55
C PHE A 42 -1.75 -3.35 -4.73
N ALA A 43 -2.42 -4.50 -4.81
CA ALA A 43 -3.62 -4.77 -4.03
C ALA A 43 -3.32 -4.76 -2.52
N LEU A 44 -2.20 -5.33 -2.08
CA LEU A 44 -1.77 -5.29 -0.68
C LEU A 44 -1.55 -3.85 -0.18
N ILE A 45 -0.80 -3.06 -0.95
CA ILE A 45 -0.55 -1.65 -0.63
C ILE A 45 -1.87 -0.89 -0.56
N ALA A 46 -2.76 -1.03 -1.55
CA ALA A 46 -4.06 -0.38 -1.56
C ALA A 46 -4.93 -0.74 -0.33
N THR A 47 -4.85 -1.98 0.15
CA THR A 47 -5.61 -2.40 1.34
C THR A 47 -5.05 -1.92 2.67
N CYS A 48 -3.76 -1.56 2.73
CA CYS A 48 -3.05 -1.27 3.98
C CYS A 48 -2.52 0.16 4.08
N VAL A 49 -2.47 0.89 2.97
CA VAL A 49 -1.89 2.23 2.90
C VAL A 49 -2.97 3.28 2.74
N LYS A 50 -2.78 4.39 3.46
CA LYS A 50 -3.54 5.62 3.26
C LYS A 50 -2.60 6.72 2.82
N ILE A 51 -3.01 7.56 1.89
CA ILE A 51 -2.25 8.74 1.49
C ILE A 51 -3.03 9.97 1.95
N ASP A 52 -2.38 10.82 2.74
CA ASP A 52 -2.98 11.99 3.38
C ASP A 52 -4.27 11.63 4.15
N GLY A 53 -4.24 10.47 4.82
CA GLY A 53 -5.35 9.92 5.61
C GLY A 53 -6.47 9.26 4.80
N LYS A 54 -6.41 9.25 3.47
CA LYS A 54 -7.42 8.62 2.59
C LYS A 54 -6.97 7.24 2.12
N PRO A 55 -7.86 6.23 2.11
CA PRO A 55 -7.54 4.95 1.48
C PRO A 55 -7.30 5.16 -0.01
N VAL A 56 -6.42 4.35 -0.59
CA VAL A 56 -6.11 4.37 -2.03
C VAL A 56 -6.55 3.07 -2.67
N VAL A 57 -6.89 3.12 -3.95
CA VAL A 57 -7.17 1.93 -4.78
C VAL A 57 -5.95 1.60 -5.65
N MET A 58 -5.99 0.46 -6.35
CA MET A 58 -4.89 0.08 -7.24
C MET A 58 -4.68 1.11 -8.37
N GLU A 59 -5.77 1.67 -8.91
CA GLU A 59 -5.72 2.69 -9.95
C GLU A 59 -4.96 3.94 -9.48
N ASP A 60 -5.13 4.35 -8.21
CA ASP A 60 -4.37 5.47 -7.64
C ASP A 60 -2.85 5.20 -7.58
N LEU A 61 -2.45 3.93 -7.43
CA LEU A 61 -1.05 3.51 -7.46
C LEU A 61 -0.52 3.41 -8.90
N GLU A 62 -1.37 3.04 -9.86
CA GLU A 62 -1.02 3.01 -11.28
C GLU A 62 -0.78 4.43 -11.84
N ASP A 63 -1.53 5.42 -11.35
CA ASP A 63 -1.36 6.84 -11.70
C ASP A 63 -0.30 7.58 -10.85
N MET A 64 0.31 6.91 -9.87
CA MET A 64 1.32 7.50 -8.98
C MET A 64 2.71 7.57 -9.66
N PRO A 65 3.57 8.55 -9.31
CA PRO A 65 4.96 8.54 -9.74
C PRO A 65 5.65 7.21 -9.41
N GLY A 66 6.21 6.55 -10.42
CA GLY A 66 6.89 5.26 -10.27
C GLY A 66 7.89 5.16 -9.10
N PRO A 67 8.72 6.19 -8.82
CA PRO A 67 9.61 6.17 -7.65
C PRO A 67 8.88 6.07 -6.31
N ASP A 68 7.72 6.71 -6.17
CA ASP A 68 6.90 6.64 -4.96
C ASP A 68 6.28 5.24 -4.80
N VAL A 69 5.82 4.66 -5.90
CA VAL A 69 5.30 3.27 -5.91
C VAL A 69 6.38 2.29 -5.48
N LEU A 70 7.58 2.39 -6.07
CA LEU A 70 8.72 1.54 -5.70
C LEU A 70 9.13 1.72 -4.25
N LYS A 71 9.07 2.96 -3.74
CA LYS A 71 9.32 3.25 -2.32
C LYS A 71 8.31 2.56 -1.42
N LEU A 72 7.02 2.64 -1.75
CA LEU A 72 5.95 1.94 -1.01
C LEU A 72 6.12 0.41 -1.06
N MET A 73 6.50 -0.14 -2.20
CA MET A 73 6.77 -1.58 -2.34
C MET A 73 7.96 -2.03 -1.47
N GLY A 74 9.06 -1.26 -1.49
CA GLY A 74 10.23 -1.53 -0.65
C GLY A 74 9.89 -1.49 0.83
N GLU A 75 9.21 -0.42 1.26
CA GLU A 75 8.74 -0.28 2.64
C GLU A 75 7.81 -1.42 3.05
N PHE A 76 6.88 -1.81 2.19
CA PHE A 76 5.99 -2.93 2.50
C PHE A 76 6.75 -4.25 2.66
N SER A 77 7.72 -4.53 1.79
CA SER A 77 8.55 -5.74 1.83
C SER A 77 9.55 -5.77 3.00
N GLU A 78 9.95 -4.63 3.52
CA GLU A 78 10.86 -4.55 4.69
C GLU A 78 10.12 -4.71 6.02
N ASN A 79 8.84 -4.33 6.07
CA ASN A 79 8.05 -4.37 7.30
C ASN A 79 7.19 -5.64 7.45
N PHE A 80 6.96 -6.41 6.39
CA PHE A 80 6.11 -7.62 6.38
C PHE A 80 6.68 -8.74 5.51
#